data_AF-A0A966PVM8-F1
#
_entry.id   AF-A0A966PVM8-F1
#
_cell.length_a   1.000
_cell.length_b   1.000
_cell.length_c   1.000
_cell.angle_alpha   90.00
_cell.angle_beta   90.00
_cell.angle_gamma   90.00
#
_symmetry.space_group_name_H-M   'P 1'
#
loop_
_entity.id
_entity.type
_entity.pdbx_description
1 polymer ?
#
loop_
_entity_poly.entity_id
_entity_poly.type
_entity_poly.pdbx_seq_one_letter_code
_entity_poly.pdbx_strand_id
1 'polypeptide(L)'
;MPITNNNNNPTVVVTEQVNKIVVNTPGPQGPRGKTILNGNGAPADNLGFEGDFYYDKNTTRLYGPKLNDISWAGVTNYLLSTSTLTYPFSISQVVNAGSYHYLEITHNMGYNPNVTVKNSAGDILETGIDYNSINKITLTMAQPFGGTAYLS
;
A
#
# COMPACT_ATOMS: atom_id res chain seq x y z
N MET A 1 -61.99 76.80 -47.57
CA MET A 1 -61.51 75.58 -48.25
C MET A 1 -60.54 74.88 -47.31
N PRO A 2 -60.70 73.56 -47.04
CA PRO A 2 -59.76 72.80 -46.24
C PRO A 2 -58.64 72.26 -47.14
N ILE A 3 -57.40 72.29 -46.69
CA ILE A 3 -56.40 71.31 -47.16
C ILE A 3 -55.58 70.80 -45.98
N THR A 4 -55.56 69.49 -45.96
CA THR A 4 -55.06 68.52 -45.00
C THR A 4 -53.53 68.51 -44.94
N ASN A 5 -53.02 68.51 -43.72
CA ASN A 5 -51.65 68.14 -43.37
C ASN A 5 -51.38 66.69 -43.83
N ASN A 6 -50.49 66.52 -44.81
CA ASN A 6 -49.87 65.25 -45.16
C ASN A 6 -48.51 65.15 -44.47
N ASN A 7 -48.48 64.69 -43.22
CA ASN A 7 -47.26 64.21 -42.55
C ASN A 7 -47.24 62.69 -42.54
N ASN A 8 -47.23 62.07 -43.72
CA ASN A 8 -46.92 60.64 -43.86
C ASN A 8 -45.40 60.41 -43.75
N ASN A 9 -44.82 60.63 -42.57
CA ASN A 9 -43.42 60.27 -42.30
C ASN A 9 -43.35 58.77 -41.94
N PRO A 10 -42.73 57.91 -42.77
CA PRO A 10 -42.65 56.48 -42.45
C PRO A 10 -41.73 56.24 -41.25
N THR A 11 -42.25 55.60 -40.21
CA THR A 11 -41.48 55.21 -39.03
C THR A 11 -40.83 53.84 -39.26
N VAL A 12 -39.50 53.77 -39.19
CA VAL A 12 -38.76 52.50 -39.24
C VAL A 12 -38.63 51.96 -37.82
N VAL A 13 -39.24 50.82 -37.55
CA VAL A 13 -39.04 50.09 -36.29
C VAL A 13 -37.86 49.15 -36.49
N VAL A 14 -36.73 49.45 -35.83
CA VAL A 14 -35.57 48.56 -35.79
C VAL A 14 -35.71 47.65 -34.58
N THR A 15 -35.96 46.36 -34.80
CA THR A 15 -35.89 45.33 -33.78
C THR A 15 -34.51 44.67 -33.81
N GLU A 16 -33.74 44.85 -32.74
CA GLU A 16 -32.49 44.12 -32.56
C GLU A 16 -32.73 42.86 -31.72
N GLN A 17 -32.11 41.74 -32.12
CA GLN A 17 -32.08 40.53 -31.31
C GLN A 17 -30.87 40.59 -30.37
N VAL A 18 -31.11 40.92 -29.11
CA VAL A 18 -30.05 40.89 -28.07
C VAL A 18 -29.87 39.46 -27.58
N ASN A 19 -28.86 38.76 -28.11
CA ASN A 19 -28.47 37.45 -27.58
C ASN A 19 -27.72 37.64 -26.26
N LYS A 20 -28.39 37.38 -25.14
CA LYS A 20 -27.73 37.34 -23.82
C LYS A 20 -26.84 36.11 -23.72
N ILE A 21 -25.53 36.29 -23.83
CA ILE A 21 -24.55 35.23 -23.56
C ILE A 21 -24.42 35.11 -22.03
N VAL A 22 -24.97 34.04 -21.45
CA VAL A 22 -24.78 33.74 -20.03
C VAL A 22 -23.53 32.90 -19.90
N VAL A 23 -22.43 33.52 -19.46
CA VAL A 23 -21.21 32.80 -19.09
C VAL A 23 -21.33 32.43 -17.61
N ASN A 24 -21.57 31.14 -17.34
CA ASN A 24 -21.60 30.64 -15.97
C ASN A 24 -20.16 30.58 -15.44
N THR A 25 -19.95 31.03 -14.20
CA THR A 25 -18.66 30.86 -13.53
C THR A 25 -18.40 29.37 -13.29
N PRO A 26 -17.16 28.88 -13.46
CA PRO A 26 -16.81 27.54 -13.02
C PRO A 26 -17.19 27.31 -11.55
N GLY A 27 -17.63 26.09 -11.22
CA GLY A 27 -17.90 25.72 -9.83
C GLY A 27 -16.63 25.76 -8.98
N PRO A 28 -16.76 25.81 -7.63
CA PRO A 28 -15.60 25.76 -6.75
C PRO A 28 -14.79 24.48 -6.99
N GLN A 29 -13.47 24.60 -6.86
CA GLN A 29 -12.58 23.45 -6.96
C GLN A 29 -12.90 22.43 -5.84
N GLY A 30 -12.95 21.15 -6.19
CA GLY A 30 -13.17 20.08 -5.22
C GLY A 30 -12.02 19.93 -4.21
N PRO A 31 -12.24 19.24 -3.08
CA PRO A 31 -11.17 18.93 -2.12
C PRO A 31 -10.01 18.18 -2.80
N ARG A 32 -8.78 18.37 -2.31
CA ARG A 32 -7.63 17.64 -2.85
C ARG A 32 -7.79 16.14 -2.64
N GLY A 33 -7.32 15.36 -3.61
CA GLY A 33 -7.16 13.91 -3.44
C GLY A 33 -6.03 13.57 -2.46
N LYS A 34 -6.16 12.42 -1.79
CA LYS A 34 -5.07 11.83 -1.01
C LYS A 34 -4.11 11.10 -1.97
N THR A 35 -2.81 11.22 -1.73
CA THR A 35 -1.78 10.68 -2.64
C THR A 35 -0.85 9.71 -1.90
N ILE A 36 -0.26 8.77 -2.64
CA ILE A 36 0.90 7.99 -2.19
C ILE A 36 2.16 8.65 -2.73
N LEU A 37 2.92 9.28 -1.85
CA LEU A 37 4.21 9.89 -2.12
C LEU A 37 5.32 8.82 -2.09
N ASN A 38 6.49 9.11 -2.64
CA ASN A 38 7.63 8.21 -2.54
C ASN A 38 8.97 8.97 -2.46
N GLY A 39 9.98 8.29 -1.94
CA GLY A 39 11.32 8.84 -1.83
C GLY A 39 12.32 7.80 -1.34
N ASN A 40 13.52 8.25 -0.99
CA ASN A 40 14.59 7.39 -0.49
C ASN A 40 14.86 7.79 0.98
N GLY A 41 14.57 6.89 1.91
CA GLY A 41 14.56 7.16 3.35
C GLY A 41 13.18 7.57 3.87
N ALA A 42 13.07 7.70 5.19
CA ALA A 42 11.85 8.12 5.88
C ALA A 42 11.36 9.50 5.35
N PRO A 43 10.03 9.74 5.31
CA PRO A 43 9.50 11.00 4.78
C PRO A 43 9.93 12.19 5.64
N ALA A 44 10.25 13.32 5.00
CA ALA A 44 10.45 14.57 5.70
C ALA A 44 9.12 15.08 6.28
N ASP A 45 9.16 15.70 7.47
CA ASP A 45 7.95 16.17 8.18
C ASP A 45 7.08 17.12 7.34
N ASN A 46 7.71 18.00 6.56
CA ASN A 46 7.05 18.94 5.67
C ASN A 46 6.56 18.34 4.33
N LEU A 47 6.79 17.03 4.09
CA LEU A 47 6.38 16.36 2.87
C LEU A 47 4.94 15.89 2.99
N GLY A 48 4.11 16.23 2.01
CA GLY A 48 2.70 15.82 1.98
C GLY A 48 1.86 16.44 3.08
N PHE A 49 0.60 16.04 3.08
CA PHE A 49 -0.45 16.60 3.93
C PHE A 49 -1.23 15.46 4.61
N GLU A 50 -2.04 15.79 5.60
CA GLU A 50 -2.86 14.86 6.37
C GLU A 50 -3.64 13.91 5.45
N GLY A 51 -3.58 12.61 5.74
CA GLY A 51 -4.21 11.55 4.97
C GLY A 51 -3.39 11.01 3.79
N ASP A 52 -2.23 11.60 3.47
CA ASP A 52 -1.33 11.03 2.45
C ASP A 52 -0.58 9.80 2.99
N PHE A 53 -0.15 8.94 2.08
CA PHE A 53 0.77 7.84 2.37
C PHE A 53 2.15 8.15 1.76
N TYR A 54 3.19 7.49 2.24
CA TYR A 54 4.54 7.63 1.71
C TYR A 54 5.24 6.28 1.61
N TYR A 55 5.88 6.01 0.49
CA TYR A 55 6.68 4.81 0.24
C TYR A 55 8.18 5.12 0.25
N ASP A 56 8.89 4.58 1.24
CA ASP A 56 10.35 4.62 1.32
C ASP A 56 10.94 3.50 0.46
N LYS A 57 11.62 3.86 -0.63
CA LYS A 57 12.24 2.91 -1.56
C LYS A 57 13.50 2.24 -1.01
N ASN A 58 14.15 2.80 0.01
CA ASN A 58 15.36 2.22 0.60
C ASN A 58 15.02 1.06 1.52
N THR A 59 14.04 1.26 2.41
CA THR A 59 13.64 0.23 3.37
C THR A 59 12.35 -0.47 2.98
N THR A 60 11.81 -0.21 1.79
CA THR A 60 10.50 -0.70 1.29
C THR A 60 9.36 -0.51 2.30
N ARG A 61 9.39 0.57 3.08
CA ARG A 61 8.36 0.85 4.10
C ARG A 61 7.26 1.73 3.54
N LEU A 62 6.02 1.34 3.78
CA LEU A 62 4.84 2.18 3.54
C LEU A 62 4.43 2.85 4.85
N TYR A 63 4.55 4.16 4.90
CA TYR A 63 4.09 5.02 5.99
C TYR A 63 2.71 5.54 5.65
N GLY A 64 1.78 5.52 6.61
CA GLY A 64 0.55 6.28 6.49
C GLY A 64 -0.67 5.66 7.18
N PRO A 65 -1.80 6.38 7.17
CA PRO A 65 -1.94 7.76 6.65
C PRO A 65 -1.23 8.81 7.54
N LYS A 66 -0.73 9.91 6.94
CA LYS A 66 -0.16 11.04 7.69
C LYS A 66 -1.22 11.62 8.63
N LEU A 67 -0.87 11.82 9.90
CA LEU A 67 -1.84 12.17 10.95
C LEU A 67 -2.20 13.66 10.98
N ASN A 68 -1.33 14.54 10.48
CA ASN A 68 -1.54 15.99 10.40
C ASN A 68 -0.59 16.61 9.38
N ASP A 69 -0.75 17.90 9.09
CA ASP A 69 0.07 18.62 8.12
C ASP A 69 1.48 18.99 8.63
N ILE A 70 1.81 18.66 9.90
CA ILE A 70 3.06 19.10 10.55
C ILE A 70 4.15 18.04 10.46
N SER A 71 3.84 16.78 10.74
CA SER A 71 4.86 15.73 10.89
C SER A 71 4.38 14.33 10.51
N TRP A 72 5.34 13.46 10.20
CA TRP A 72 5.13 12.00 10.04
C TRP A 72 5.37 11.21 11.33
N ALA A 73 5.68 11.88 12.45
CA ALA A 73 5.87 11.22 13.73
C ALA A 73 4.60 10.52 14.21
N GLY A 74 4.75 9.32 14.76
CA GLY A 74 3.64 8.50 15.25
C GLY A 74 2.81 7.82 14.15
N VAL A 75 3.15 8.02 12.87
CA VAL A 75 2.49 7.35 11.76
C VAL A 75 2.86 5.86 11.76
N THR A 76 1.85 5.00 11.63
CA THR A 76 2.06 3.57 11.42
C THR A 76 2.81 3.34 10.12
N ASN A 77 3.78 2.42 10.14
CA ASN A 77 4.49 2.00 8.95
C ASN A 77 4.50 0.49 8.82
N TYR A 78 4.49 0.02 7.57
CA TYR A 78 4.48 -1.38 7.19
C TYR A 78 5.70 -1.67 6.34
N LEU A 79 6.52 -2.64 6.74
CA LEU A 79 7.62 -3.13 5.91
C LEU A 79 7.04 -4.00 4.79
N LEU A 80 7.14 -3.53 3.54
CA LEU A 80 6.75 -4.30 2.37
C LEU A 80 7.97 -5.08 1.88
N SER A 81 8.25 -6.20 2.52
CA SER A 81 9.34 -7.09 2.13
C SER A 81 8.79 -8.33 1.43
N THR A 82 9.37 -8.69 0.29
CA THR A 82 9.17 -9.99 -0.37
C THR A 82 10.26 -10.99 0.03
N SER A 83 11.06 -10.68 1.05
CA SER A 83 12.18 -11.52 1.45
C SER A 83 11.67 -12.77 2.16
N THR A 84 11.76 -13.91 1.47
CA THR A 84 11.68 -15.23 2.10
C THR A 84 12.99 -15.49 2.86
N LEU A 85 12.91 -15.72 4.17
CA LEU A 85 14.04 -16.20 4.93
C LEU A 85 14.26 -17.68 4.63
N THR A 86 15.46 -18.05 4.21
CA THR A 86 15.84 -19.45 3.98
C THR A 86 16.71 -19.97 5.11
N TYR A 87 16.30 -21.07 5.73
CA TYR A 87 17.07 -21.75 6.76
C TYR A 87 17.49 -23.15 6.26
N PRO A 88 18.73 -23.30 5.73
CA PRO A 88 19.26 -24.61 5.39
C PRO A 88 19.59 -25.39 6.67
N PHE A 89 19.23 -26.68 6.69
CA PHE A 89 19.53 -27.57 7.81
C PHE A 89 19.95 -28.96 7.34
N SER A 90 20.77 -29.62 8.14
CA SER A 90 21.23 -30.99 7.94
C SER A 90 20.63 -31.92 8.99
N ILE A 91 20.63 -33.23 8.70
CA ILE A 91 20.13 -34.27 9.62
C ILE A 91 20.77 -34.16 11.01
N SER A 92 22.05 -33.80 11.10
CA SER A 92 22.75 -33.66 12.38
C SER A 92 22.18 -32.57 13.32
N GLN A 93 21.41 -31.62 12.78
CA GLN A 93 20.75 -30.57 13.56
C GLN A 93 19.34 -30.98 14.01
N VAL A 94 18.81 -32.08 13.47
CA VAL A 94 17.49 -32.61 13.82
C VAL A 94 17.61 -33.47 15.06
N VAL A 95 16.82 -33.15 16.08
CA VAL A 95 16.86 -33.83 17.38
C VAL A 95 15.82 -34.94 17.43
N ASN A 96 16.20 -36.10 17.95
CA ASN A 96 15.29 -37.22 18.18
C ASN A 96 14.56 -37.05 19.52
N ALA A 97 13.23 -37.08 19.50
CA ALA A 97 12.35 -37.04 20.68
C ALA A 97 11.66 -38.39 20.97
N GLY A 98 12.19 -39.49 20.44
CA GLY A 98 11.64 -40.84 20.57
C GLY A 98 10.71 -41.18 19.42
N SER A 99 9.44 -40.77 19.50
CA SER A 99 8.42 -41.08 18.48
C SER A 99 8.42 -40.13 17.28
N TYR A 100 9.04 -38.96 17.42
CA TYR A 100 9.15 -37.94 16.38
C TYR A 100 10.51 -37.25 16.49
N HIS A 101 10.83 -36.47 15.47
CA HIS A 101 12.03 -35.66 15.39
C HIS A 101 11.64 -34.18 15.31
N TYR A 102 12.50 -33.29 15.79
CA TYR A 102 12.24 -31.86 15.74
C TYR A 102 13.46 -31.02 15.42
N LEU A 103 13.22 -29.82 14.89
CA LEU A 103 14.22 -28.79 14.62
C LEU A 103 13.67 -27.43 15.05
N GLU A 104 14.36 -26.75 15.96
CA GLU A 104 14.04 -25.36 16.30
C GLU A 104 14.72 -24.40 15.33
N ILE A 105 13.96 -23.42 14.82
CA ILE A 105 14.44 -22.36 13.94
C ILE A 105 14.13 -21.01 14.57
N THR A 106 15.18 -20.27 14.92
CA THR A 106 15.06 -18.87 15.35
C THR A 106 15.18 -17.96 14.13
N HIS A 107 14.11 -17.22 13.81
CA HIS A 107 14.01 -16.44 12.57
C HIS A 107 13.94 -14.91 12.78
N ASN A 108 13.59 -14.44 13.99
CA ASN A 108 13.58 -13.01 14.36
C ASN A 108 12.75 -12.09 13.44
N MET A 109 11.65 -12.61 12.86
CA MET A 109 10.84 -11.84 11.89
C MET A 109 9.78 -10.96 12.55
N GLY A 110 9.48 -11.15 13.84
CA GLY A 110 8.48 -10.36 14.57
C GLY A 110 7.03 -10.72 14.25
N TYR A 111 6.78 -11.83 13.56
CA TYR A 111 5.46 -12.39 13.27
C TYR A 111 5.55 -13.90 13.05
N ASN A 112 4.42 -14.60 12.95
CA ASN A 112 4.38 -16.04 12.64
C ASN A 112 4.36 -16.24 11.11
N PRO A 113 5.46 -16.66 10.46
CA PRO A 113 5.56 -16.72 9.00
C PRO A 113 4.91 -17.99 8.42
N ASN A 114 4.59 -17.99 7.13
CA ASN A 114 4.30 -19.26 6.45
C ASN A 114 5.60 -20.03 6.25
N VAL A 115 5.56 -21.36 6.42
CA VAL A 115 6.75 -22.21 6.28
C VAL A 115 6.54 -23.23 5.18
N THR A 116 7.51 -23.34 4.27
CA THR A 116 7.62 -24.41 3.28
C THR A 116 8.95 -25.11 3.46
N VAL A 117 8.95 -26.43 3.62
CA VAL A 117 10.19 -27.20 3.76
C VAL A 117 10.45 -27.96 2.47
N LYS A 118 11.68 -27.88 1.95
CA LYS A 118 12.13 -28.67 0.80
C LYS A 118 13.31 -29.56 1.17
N ASN A 119 13.34 -30.79 0.67
CA ASN A 119 14.52 -31.65 0.76
C ASN A 119 15.61 -31.21 -0.24
N SER A 120 16.75 -31.91 -0.24
CA SER A 120 17.84 -31.66 -1.19
C SER A 120 17.50 -31.97 -2.66
N ALA A 121 16.48 -32.77 -2.92
CA ALA A 121 15.96 -33.04 -4.27
C ALA A 121 15.01 -31.95 -4.78
N GLY A 122 14.58 -31.04 -3.90
CA GLY A 122 13.64 -29.95 -4.21
C GLY A 122 12.18 -30.28 -3.96
N ASP A 123 11.87 -31.49 -3.48
CA ASP A 123 10.50 -31.89 -3.12
C ASP A 123 10.03 -31.15 -1.89
N ILE A 124 8.77 -30.72 -1.89
CA ILE A 124 8.13 -30.13 -0.72
C ILE A 124 7.77 -31.26 0.24
N LEU A 125 8.25 -31.14 1.47
CA LEU A 125 7.94 -32.08 2.55
C LEU A 125 6.97 -31.44 3.52
N GLU A 126 5.96 -32.21 3.92
CA GLU A 126 5.03 -31.82 4.97
C GLU A 126 5.66 -32.11 6.34
N THR A 127 5.72 -31.09 7.18
CA THR A 127 6.19 -31.16 8.56
C THR A 127 5.15 -30.51 9.45
N GLY A 128 5.01 -30.97 10.69
CA GLY A 128 4.30 -30.19 11.70
C GLY A 128 5.06 -28.89 11.96
N ILE A 129 4.33 -27.79 12.16
CA ILE A 129 4.90 -26.47 12.42
C ILE A 129 4.28 -25.94 13.70
N ASP A 130 5.09 -25.85 14.75
CA ASP A 130 4.71 -25.23 16.01
C ASP A 130 5.29 -23.81 16.09
N TYR A 131 4.41 -22.81 16.18
CA TYR A 131 4.80 -21.42 16.33
C TYR A 131 5.07 -21.09 17.81
N ASN A 132 6.29 -21.35 18.28
CA ASN A 132 6.64 -21.14 19.69
C ASN A 132 6.59 -19.65 20.09
N SER A 133 6.96 -18.74 19.17
CA SER A 133 6.87 -17.28 19.34
C SER A 133 6.92 -16.57 17.98
N ILE A 134 6.70 -15.25 17.98
CA ILE A 134 6.86 -14.39 16.78
C ILE A 134 8.28 -14.37 16.18
N ASN A 135 9.26 -15.01 16.82
CA ASN A 135 10.65 -15.07 16.39
C ASN A 135 11.21 -16.50 16.33
N LYS A 136 10.40 -17.52 16.65
CA LYS A 136 10.86 -18.91 16.73
C LYS A 136 9.76 -19.90 16.38
N ILE A 137 10.11 -20.88 15.55
CA ILE A 137 9.26 -22.03 15.20
C ILE A 137 9.98 -23.35 15.51
N THR A 138 9.20 -24.42 15.66
CA THR A 138 9.70 -25.78 15.71
C THR A 138 9.07 -26.59 14.58
N LEU A 139 9.91 -27.21 13.76
CA LEU A 139 9.47 -28.19 12.78
C LEU A 139 9.44 -29.56 13.44
N THR A 140 8.34 -30.29 13.31
CA THR A 140 8.22 -31.68 13.75
C THR A 140 8.06 -32.61 12.54
N MET A 141 8.76 -33.74 12.59
CA MET A 141 8.84 -34.67 11.46
C MET A 141 8.84 -36.12 11.93
N ALA A 142 8.25 -37.01 11.12
CA ALA A 142 8.17 -38.44 11.43
C ALA A 142 9.53 -39.15 11.30
N GLN A 143 10.38 -38.69 10.38
CA GLN A 143 11.73 -39.21 10.14
C GLN A 143 12.71 -38.04 9.98
N PRO A 144 13.98 -38.19 10.36
CA PRO A 144 14.96 -37.12 10.23
C PRO A 144 15.38 -36.97 8.77
N PHE A 145 15.40 -35.73 8.27
CA PHE A 145 15.91 -35.40 6.95
C PHE A 145 16.67 -34.06 6.97
N GLY A 146 17.39 -33.77 5.89
CA GLY A 146 18.05 -32.48 5.67
C GLY A 146 17.37 -31.72 4.53
N GLY A 147 17.46 -30.41 4.53
CA GLY A 147 16.73 -29.59 3.58
C GLY A 147 16.87 -28.10 3.80
N THR A 148 15.90 -27.35 3.30
CA THR A 148 15.79 -25.90 3.49
C THR A 148 14.37 -25.55 3.87
N ALA A 149 14.19 -24.83 4.97
CA ALA A 149 12.94 -24.21 5.34
C ALA A 149 12.88 -22.78 4.76
N TYR A 150 11.79 -22.46 4.07
CA TYR A 150 11.50 -21.17 3.47
C TYR A 150 10.39 -20.52 4.31
N LEU A 151 10.69 -19.37 4.93
CA LEU A 151 9.80 -18.65 5.83
C LEU A 151 9.42 -17.31 5.20
N SER A 152 8.12 -17.05 5.02
CA SER A 152 7.60 -15.80 4.42
C SER A 152 6.33 -15.30 5.10
#